data_AF-A0A841IKA4-F1
#
_entry.id   AF-A0A841IKA4-F1
#
_cell.length_a   1.000
_cell.length_b   1.000
_cell.length_c   1.000
_cell.angle_alpha   90.00
_cell.angle_beta   90.00
_cell.angle_gamma   90.00
#
_symmetry.space_group_name_H-M   'P 1'
#
loop_
_entity.id
_entity.type
_entity.pdbx_description
1 polymer ?
#
loop_
_entity_poly.entity_id
_entity_poly.type
_entity_poly.pdbx_seq_one_letter_code
_entity_poly.pdbx_strand_id
1 'polypeptide(L)'
;MTQRTRNTEEANRIAQEAMSEAYNNCRSIYTSVDNTRDQLRVSWRGAAANSYFEALVLWLEELRLITNDMNRMIGTFGGTVQQMLQTEDQAVLTGSSWIGELNPNQSG
;
A
#
# COMPACT_ATOMS: atom_id res chain seq x y z
N MET A 1 13.99 -19.68 12.09
CA MET A 1 13.54 -18.68 11.10
C MET A 1 14.64 -18.38 10.08
N THR A 2 14.47 -18.84 8.85
CA THR A 2 15.46 -18.68 7.76
C THR A 2 15.62 -17.19 7.42
N GLN A 3 16.85 -16.73 7.21
CA GLN A 3 17.18 -15.31 6.92
C GLN A 3 16.38 -14.74 5.73
N ARG A 4 15.98 -15.60 4.80
CA ARG A 4 15.20 -15.26 3.61
C ARG A 4 13.77 -14.80 3.94
N THR A 5 13.13 -15.38 4.96
CA THR A 5 11.74 -15.03 5.36
C THR A 5 11.71 -13.66 6.02
N ARG A 6 12.63 -13.37 6.95
CA ARG A 6 12.77 -12.04 7.57
C ARG A 6 13.03 -10.93 6.56
N ASN A 7 13.93 -11.17 5.60
CA ASN A 7 14.20 -10.18 4.56
C ASN A 7 12.99 -9.91 3.66
N THR A 8 12.14 -10.93 3.42
CA THR A 8 10.93 -10.78 2.61
C THR A 8 9.83 -10.03 3.35
N GLU A 9 9.68 -10.30 4.65
CA GLU A 9 8.75 -9.57 5.53
C GLU A 9 9.08 -8.08 5.58
N GLU A 10 10.36 -7.79 5.84
CA GLU A 10 10.86 -6.42 5.92
C GLU A 10 10.71 -5.68 4.60
N ALA A 11 11.01 -6.34 3.47
CA ALA A 11 10.81 -5.77 2.15
C ALA A 11 9.33 -5.44 1.88
N ASN A 12 8.40 -6.33 2.26
CA ASN A 12 6.97 -6.08 2.10
C ASN A 12 6.49 -4.94 2.99
N ARG A 13 7.00 -4.83 4.22
CA ARG A 13 6.69 -3.71 5.13
C ARG A 13 7.17 -2.37 4.56
N ILE A 14 8.43 -2.29 4.13
CA ILE A 14 8.99 -1.08 3.50
C ILE A 14 8.19 -0.71 2.24
N ALA A 15 7.83 -1.70 1.41
CA ALA A 15 7.02 -1.47 0.22
C ALA A 15 5.62 -0.92 0.58
N GLN A 16 4.99 -1.45 1.63
CA GLN A 16 3.70 -0.95 2.12
C GLN A 16 3.80 0.50 2.62
N GLU A 17 4.83 0.83 3.40
CA GLU A 17 5.07 2.18 3.92
C GLU A 17 5.31 3.17 2.79
N ALA A 18 6.21 2.84 1.85
CA ALA A 18 6.52 3.69 0.71
C ALA A 18 5.28 3.93 -0.18
N MET A 19 4.47 2.90 -0.41
CA MET A 19 3.22 3.04 -1.18
C MET A 19 2.18 3.88 -0.43
N SER A 20 2.13 3.78 0.90
CA SER A 20 1.24 4.59 1.73
C SER A 20 1.63 6.07 1.70
N GLU A 21 2.93 6.37 1.77
CA GLU A 21 3.44 7.74 1.63
C GLU A 21 3.15 8.30 0.24
N ALA A 22 3.47 7.55 -0.81
CA ALA A 22 3.20 7.95 -2.19
C ALA A 22 1.70 8.20 -2.43
N TYR A 23 0.83 7.33 -1.93
CA TYR A 23 -0.62 7.50 -2.00
C TYR A 23 -1.08 8.81 -1.37
N ASN A 24 -0.59 9.12 -0.16
CA ASN A 24 -0.95 10.35 0.54
C ASN A 24 -0.48 11.60 -0.21
N ASN A 25 0.75 11.56 -0.75
CA ASN A 25 1.31 12.65 -1.55
C ASN A 25 0.51 12.89 -2.83
N CYS A 26 0.20 11.83 -3.59
CA CYS A 26 -0.62 11.92 -4.80
C CYS A 26 -2.03 12.45 -4.50
N ARG A 27 -2.66 12.01 -3.40
CA ARG A 27 -3.98 12.51 -2.98
C ARG A 27 -3.96 14.00 -2.62
N SER A 28 -2.90 14.44 -1.94
CA SER A 28 -2.69 15.86 -1.61
C SER A 28 -2.55 16.70 -2.88
N ILE A 29 -1.71 16.26 -3.82
CA ILE A 29 -1.50 16.90 -5.12
C ILE A 29 -2.81 16.97 -5.92
N TYR A 30 -3.56 15.86 -5.99
CA TYR A 30 -4.86 15.81 -6.66
C TYR A 30 -5.78 16.91 -6.12
N THR A 31 -5.94 16.96 -4.80
CA THR A 31 -6.82 17.91 -4.13
C THR A 31 -6.38 19.36 -4.39
N SER A 32 -5.08 19.63 -4.34
CA SER A 32 -4.55 20.97 -4.62
C SER A 32 -4.83 21.40 -6.06
N VAL A 33 -4.58 20.53 -7.04
CA VAL A 33 -4.78 20.88 -8.45
C VAL A 33 -6.27 21.01 -8.78
N ASP A 34 -7.12 20.14 -8.24
CA ASP A 34 -8.57 20.22 -8.41
C ASP A 34 -9.12 21.56 -7.88
N ASN A 35 -8.70 21.97 -6.69
CA ASN A 35 -9.06 23.27 -6.11
C ASN A 35 -8.56 24.45 -6.96
N THR A 36 -7.31 24.41 -7.42
CA THR A 36 -6.76 25.47 -8.28
C THR A 36 -7.47 25.54 -9.63
N ARG A 37 -7.81 24.39 -10.23
CA ARG A 37 -8.59 24.30 -11.47
C ARG A 37 -9.95 24.99 -11.29
N ASP A 38 -10.64 24.72 -10.20
CA ASP A 38 -11.96 25.28 -9.93
C ASP A 38 -11.91 26.80 -9.75
N GLN A 39 -10.91 27.31 -9.04
CA GLN A 39 -10.68 28.75 -8.93
C GLN A 39 -10.39 29.39 -10.30
N LEU A 40 -9.56 28.73 -11.12
CA LEU A 40 -9.20 29.24 -12.45
C LEU A 40 -10.40 29.25 -13.40
N ARG A 41 -11.31 28.28 -13.28
CA ARG A 41 -12.57 28.22 -14.06
C ARG A 41 -13.50 29.41 -13.82
N VAL A 42 -13.43 30.05 -12.66
CA VAL A 42 -14.30 31.19 -12.34
C VAL A 42 -13.96 32.38 -13.24
N SER A 43 -12.67 32.66 -13.44
CA SER A 43 -12.17 33.88 -14.10
C SER A 43 -11.67 33.65 -15.53
N TRP A 44 -11.25 32.43 -15.88
CA TRP A 44 -10.73 32.12 -17.22
C TRP A 44 -11.73 31.31 -18.04
N ARG A 45 -12.18 31.91 -19.15
CA ARG A 45 -13.16 31.32 -20.08
C ARG A 45 -12.72 31.48 -21.52
N GLY A 46 -13.26 30.65 -22.41
CA GLY A 46 -12.96 30.65 -23.85
C GLY A 46 -12.43 29.30 -24.32
N ALA A 47 -12.24 29.16 -25.64
CA ALA A 47 -11.85 27.88 -26.25
C ALA A 47 -10.52 27.33 -25.70
N ALA A 48 -9.51 28.19 -25.52
CA ALA A 48 -8.22 27.78 -24.94
C ALA A 48 -8.35 27.30 -23.49
N ALA A 49 -9.20 27.97 -22.69
CA ALA A 49 -9.49 27.57 -21.32
C ALA A 49 -10.15 26.19 -21.28
N ASN A 50 -11.11 25.94 -22.18
CA ASN A 50 -11.81 24.65 -22.27
C ASN A 50 -10.84 23.49 -22.56
N SER A 51 -9.96 23.63 -23.57
CA SER A 51 -8.98 22.58 -23.88
C SER A 51 -8.01 22.34 -22.72
N TYR A 52 -7.60 23.39 -22.00
CA TYR A 52 -6.78 23.24 -20.80
C TYR A 52 -7.51 22.50 -19.68
N PHE A 53 -8.79 22.83 -19.43
CA PHE A 53 -9.58 22.15 -18.41
C PHE A 53 -9.88 20.70 -18.77
N GLU A 54 -10.07 20.36 -20.04
CA GLU A 54 -10.19 18.96 -20.50
C GLU A 54 -8.90 18.18 -20.21
N ALA A 55 -7.74 18.75 -20.55
CA ALA A 55 -6.45 18.13 -20.25
C ALA A 55 -6.23 17.94 -18.74
N LEU A 56 -6.64 18.91 -17.91
CA LEU A 56 -6.57 18.78 -16.45
C LEU A 56 -7.51 17.70 -15.90
N VAL A 57 -8.70 17.55 -16.46
CA VAL A 57 -9.63 16.47 -16.05
C VAL A 57 -9.01 15.11 -16.34
N LEU A 58 -8.47 14.91 -17.54
CA LEU A 58 -7.79 13.65 -17.90
C LEU A 58 -6.59 13.38 -16.98
N TRP A 59 -5.77 14.39 -16.69
CA TRP A 59 -4.64 14.25 -15.79
C TRP A 59 -5.07 13.87 -14.36
N LEU A 60 -6.14 14.48 -13.84
CA LEU A 60 -6.72 14.13 -12.54
C LEU A 60 -7.29 12.71 -12.52
N GLU A 61 -7.94 12.28 -13.62
CA GLU A 61 -8.44 10.90 -13.74
C GLU A 61 -7.32 9.87 -13.71
N GLU A 62 -6.24 10.08 -14.47
CA GLU A 62 -5.05 9.21 -14.45
C GLU A 62 -4.41 9.17 -13.07
N LEU A 63 -4.26 10.32 -12.39
CA LEU A 63 -3.73 10.38 -11.03
C LEU A 63 -4.61 9.59 -10.05
N ARG A 64 -5.94 9.60 -10.24
CA ARG A 64 -6.88 8.80 -9.45
C ARG A 64 -6.71 7.30 -9.70
N LEU A 65 -6.49 6.89 -10.95
CA LEU A 65 -6.22 5.49 -11.29
C LEU A 65 -4.93 5.00 -10.62
N ILE A 66 -3.86 5.79 -10.71
CA ILE A 66 -2.58 5.49 -10.06
C ILE A 66 -2.75 5.38 -8.53
N THR A 67 -3.48 6.29 -7.89
CA THR A 67 -3.72 6.21 -6.43
C THR A 67 -4.56 5.00 -6.04
N ASN A 68 -5.54 4.61 -6.85
CA ASN A 68 -6.30 3.38 -6.63
C ASN A 68 -5.41 2.13 -6.71
N ASP A 69 -4.48 2.09 -7.66
CA ASP A 69 -3.53 0.98 -7.79
C ASP A 69 -2.53 0.94 -6.65
N MET A 70 -2.02 2.10 -6.20
CA MET A 70 -1.22 2.18 -4.97
C MET A 70 -1.98 1.62 -3.77
N ASN A 71 -3.25 1.98 -3.60
CA ASN A 71 -4.08 1.47 -2.50
C ASN A 71 -4.26 -0.06 -2.57
N ARG A 72 -4.43 -0.62 -3.77
CA ARG A 72 -4.44 -2.08 -3.96
C ARG A 72 -3.11 -2.71 -3.56
N MET A 73 -1.99 -2.11 -3.95
CA MET A 73 -0.65 -2.58 -3.59
C MET A 73 -0.40 -2.55 -2.08
N ILE A 74 -0.82 -1.50 -1.39
CA ILE A 74 -0.78 -1.43 0.09
C ILE A 74 -1.50 -2.63 0.70
N GLY A 75 -2.69 -2.97 0.19
CA GLY A 75 -3.45 -4.14 0.61
C GLY A 75 -2.71 -5.46 0.36
N THR A 76 -2.10 -5.61 -0.82
CA THR A 76 -1.32 -6.81 -1.18
C THR A 76 -0.11 -6.98 -0.26
N PHE A 77 0.69 -5.93 -0.05
CA PHE A 77 1.87 -6.01 0.81
C PHE A 77 1.50 -6.25 2.28
N GLY A 78 0.51 -5.53 2.80
CA GLY A 78 0.03 -5.72 4.17
C GLY A 78 -0.57 -7.11 4.40
N GLY A 79 -1.37 -7.60 3.46
CA GLY A 79 -1.94 -8.95 3.50
C GLY A 79 -0.87 -10.04 3.44
N THR A 80 0.19 -9.83 2.66
CA THR A 80 1.32 -10.77 2.56
C THR A 80 2.09 -10.86 3.88
N VAL A 81 2.34 -9.71 4.54
CA VAL A 81 2.96 -9.69 5.88
C VAL A 81 2.10 -10.46 6.88
N GLN A 82 0.80 -10.23 6.92
CA GLN A 82 -0.12 -10.95 7.81
C GLN A 82 -0.14 -12.46 7.57
N GLN A 83 -0.15 -12.90 6.31
CA GLN A 83 -0.07 -14.33 5.97
C GLN A 83 1.25 -14.97 6.40
N MET A 84 2.36 -14.24 6.27
CA MET A 84 3.66 -14.70 6.74
C MET A 84 3.68 -14.89 8.25
N LEU A 85 3.15 -13.93 9.01
CA LEU A 85 3.05 -14.02 10.47
C LEU A 85 2.17 -15.19 10.92
N GLN A 86 1.01 -15.39 10.29
CA GLN A 86 0.13 -16.53 10.59
C GLN A 86 0.79 -17.88 10.29
N THR A 87 1.55 -17.95 9.19
CA THR A 87 2.29 -19.17 8.83
C THR A 87 3.41 -19.44 9.83
N GLU A 88 4.07 -18.40 10.32
CA GLU A 88 5.06 -18.50 11.39
C GLU A 88 4.44 -19.00 12.69
N ASP A 89 3.36 -18.38 13.15
CA ASP A 89 2.66 -18.78 14.38
C ASP A 89 2.23 -20.24 14.33
N GLN A 90 1.68 -20.67 13.19
CA GLN A 90 1.29 -22.07 12.98
C GLN A 90 2.50 -23.02 13.01
N ALA A 91 3.63 -22.61 12.43
CA ALA A 91 4.86 -23.41 12.45
C ALA A 91 5.46 -23.51 13.86
N VAL A 92 5.39 -22.44 14.66
CA VAL A 92 5.83 -22.44 16.07
C VAL A 92 4.96 -23.35 16.92
N LEU A 93 3.64 -23.26 16.79
CA LEU A 93 2.68 -24.12 17.51
C LEU A 93 2.90 -25.60 17.17
N THR A 94 3.07 -25.90 15.88
CA THR A 94 3.33 -27.28 15.41
C THR A 94 4.70 -27.77 15.88
N GLY A 95 5.76 -26.96 15.78
CA GLY A 95 7.08 -27.36 16.26
C GLY A 95 7.12 -27.62 17.78
N SER A 96 6.36 -26.84 18.54
CA SER A 96 6.23 -26.99 19.99
C SER A 96 5.50 -28.28 20.37
N SER A 97 4.49 -28.71 19.60
CA SER A 97 3.80 -29.98 19.86
C SER A 97 4.72 -31.19 19.63
N TRP A 98 5.53 -31.17 18.56
CA TRP A 98 6.50 -32.23 18.27
C TRP A 98 7.60 -32.34 19.34
N ILE A 99 8.04 -31.21 19.92
CA ILE A 99 9.03 -31.23 21.02
C ILE A 99 8.45 -31.86 22.29
N GLY A 100 7.17 -31.60 22.59
CA GLY A 100 6.48 -32.24 23.72
C GLY A 100 6.29 -33.75 23.52
N GLU A 101 6.07 -34.19 22.27
CA GLU A 101 5.93 -35.61 21.92
C GLU A 101 7.27 -36.36 21.86
N LEU A 102 8.35 -35.69 21.44
CA LEU A 102 9.68 -36.29 21.31
C LEU A 102 10.49 -36.27 22.61
N ASN A 103 10.12 -35.43 23.59
CA ASN A 103 10.79 -35.37 24.89
C ASN A 103 9.81 -35.28 26.08
N PRO A 104 8.97 -36.32 26.29
CA PRO A 104 7.93 -36.31 27.32
C PRO A 104 8.45 -36.29 28.77
N ASN A 105 9.76 -36.44 29.00
CA ASN A 105 10.37 -36.56 30.33
C ASN A 105 11.10 -35.29 30.84
N GLN A 106 11.05 -34.16 30.11
CA GLN A 106 11.69 -32.90 30.54
C GLN A 106 10.76 -31.96 31.34
N SER A 107 9.60 -32.43 31.80
CA SER A 107 8.84 -31.71 32.82
C SER A 107 9.52 -31.89 34.19
N GLY A 108 10.45 -30.98 34.49
CA GLY A 108 11.12 -30.84 35.78
C GLY A 108 11.81 -29.49 35.87
#